data_AF-A0AB39U845-F1
#
_entry.id   AF-A0AB39U845-F1
#
_cell.length_a   1.000
_cell.length_b   1.000
_cell.length_c   1.000
_cell.angle_alpha   90.00
_cell.angle_beta   90.00
_cell.angle_gamma   90.00
#
_symmetry.space_group_name_H-M   'P 1'
#
loop_
_entity.id
_entity.type
_entity.pdbx_description
1 polymer ?
#
loop_
_entity_poly.entity_id
_entity_poly.type
_entity_poly.pdbx_seq_one_letter_code
_entity_poly.pdbx_strand_id
1 'polypeptide(L)'
;MSKLAEQELKALSDWVESDGPVDSGVTLNIDEADRVAEQTLRMVGRPSLGHQQATGVGSSPRRQMRLPYELNSELERYVHAERTTASEVIRLALSEYLHHHKHGLANV
;
A
#
# COMPACT_ATOMS: atom_id res chain seq x y z
N MET A 1 -10.28 -34.33 7.18
CA MET A 1 -9.13 -33.41 7.11
C MET A 1 -8.27 -33.89 5.97
N SER A 2 -8.37 -33.22 4.82
CA SER A 2 -7.74 -33.64 3.57
C SER A 2 -6.21 -33.58 3.71
N LYS A 3 -5.54 -34.67 3.34
CA LYS A 3 -4.08 -34.75 3.24
C LYS A 3 -3.65 -33.93 2.01
N LEU A 4 -3.44 -32.63 2.18
CA LEU A 4 -2.35 -32.01 1.41
C LEU A 4 -1.10 -32.74 1.89
N ALA A 5 -0.50 -33.53 1.01
CA ALA A 5 0.62 -34.38 1.37
C ALA A 5 1.71 -33.47 1.93
N GLU A 6 2.37 -33.86 3.03
CA GLU A 6 3.47 -33.08 3.62
C GLU A 6 4.53 -32.69 2.58
N GLN A 7 4.63 -33.46 1.50
CA GLN A 7 5.43 -33.18 0.31
C GLN A 7 4.98 -31.95 -0.48
N GLU A 8 3.69 -31.70 -0.66
CA GLU A 8 3.17 -30.49 -1.31
C GLU A 8 3.42 -29.26 -0.45
N LEU A 9 3.23 -29.38 0.87
CA LEU A 9 3.52 -28.30 1.80
C LEU A 9 5.02 -27.96 1.82
N LYS A 10 5.88 -28.99 1.81
CA LYS A 10 7.32 -28.81 1.73
C LYS A 10 7.74 -28.21 0.39
N ALA A 11 7.18 -28.65 -0.73
CA ALA A 11 7.46 -28.07 -2.04
C ALA A 11 7.06 -26.59 -2.11
N LEU A 12 5.94 -26.21 -1.50
CA LEU A 12 5.52 -24.82 -1.40
C LEU A 12 6.43 -23.98 -0.49
N SER A 13 6.88 -24.55 0.64
CA SER A 13 7.83 -23.88 1.55
C SER A 13 9.19 -23.67 0.89
N ASP A 14 9.72 -24.71 0.24
CA ASP A 14 10.99 -24.66 -0.50
C ASP A 14 10.90 -23.66 -1.67
N TRP A 15 9.73 -23.50 -2.32
CA TRP A 15 9.50 -22.50 -3.36
C TRP A 15 9.47 -21.06 -2.82
N VAL A 16 8.83 -20.83 -1.67
CA VAL A 16 8.80 -19.50 -1.01
C VAL A 16 10.19 -19.07 -0.54
N GLU A 17 11.01 -20.01 -0.08
CA GLU A 17 12.38 -19.75 0.38
C GLU A 17 13.40 -19.61 -0.76
N SER A 18 13.01 -20.01 -1.98
CA SER A 18 13.83 -19.87 -3.17
C SER A 18 13.68 -18.46 -3.76
N ASP A 19 14.68 -17.60 -3.53
CA ASP A 19 14.88 -16.32 -4.25
C ASP A 19 15.23 -16.52 -5.76
N GLY A 20 15.03 -17.72 -6.30
CA GLY A 20 15.19 -18.03 -7.71
C GLY A 20 14.18 -17.27 -8.58
N PRO A 21 14.58 -16.80 -9.77
CA PRO A 21 13.63 -16.19 -10.70
C PRO A 21 12.53 -17.19 -11.06
N VAL A 22 11.29 -16.70 -11.11
CA VAL A 22 10.16 -17.48 -11.62
C VAL A 22 10.42 -17.84 -13.09
N ASP A 23 10.58 -19.13 -13.38
CA ASP A 23 10.70 -19.59 -14.77
C ASP A 23 9.33 -19.52 -15.44
N SER A 24 9.09 -18.42 -16.14
CA SER A 24 7.88 -18.20 -16.95
C SER A 24 7.95 -18.91 -18.30
N GLY A 25 9.07 -19.60 -18.62
CA GLY A 25 9.37 -20.11 -19.96
C GLY A 25 9.68 -19.01 -20.97
N VAL A 26 9.78 -17.75 -20.52
CA VAL A 26 10.05 -16.58 -21.35
C VAL A 26 11.20 -15.79 -20.74
N THR A 27 12.40 -15.93 -21.32
CA THR A 27 13.53 -15.06 -21.03
C THR A 27 13.47 -13.83 -21.94
N LEU A 28 13.09 -12.69 -21.38
CA LEU A 28 13.18 -11.39 -22.05
C LEU A 28 14.49 -10.72 -21.64
N ASN A 29 15.14 -10.01 -22.57
CA ASN A 29 16.12 -9.01 -22.17
C ASN A 29 15.42 -7.83 -21.46
N ILE A 30 16.16 -7.03 -20.69
CA ILE A 30 15.59 -5.94 -19.87
C ILE A 30 14.77 -4.97 -20.72
N ASP A 31 15.28 -4.61 -21.91
CA ASP A 31 14.62 -3.67 -22.81
C ASP A 31 13.30 -4.24 -23.40
N GLU A 32 13.24 -5.54 -23.65
CA GLU A 32 12.02 -6.24 -24.08
C GLU A 32 11.03 -6.37 -22.94
N ALA A 33 11.50 -6.63 -21.72
CA ALA A 33 10.65 -6.70 -20.54
C ALA A 33 9.96 -5.35 -20.29
N ASP A 34 10.68 -4.23 -20.40
CA ASP A 34 10.11 -2.89 -20.23
C ASP A 34 9.07 -2.57 -21.31
N ARG A 35 9.33 -2.92 -22.57
CA ARG A 35 8.39 -2.71 -23.68
C ARG A 35 7.12 -3.54 -23.51
N VAL A 36 7.26 -4.81 -23.15
CA VAL A 36 6.13 -5.71 -22.91
C VAL A 36 5.33 -5.24 -21.70
N ALA A 37 5.99 -4.81 -20.62
CA ALA A 37 5.33 -4.25 -19.45
C ALA A 37 4.54 -2.98 -19.81
N GLU A 38 5.13 -2.04 -20.54
CA GLU A 38 4.47 -0.82 -20.97
C GLU A 38 3.25 -1.10 -21.86
N GLN A 39 3.40 -2.00 -22.85
CA GLN A 39 2.31 -2.40 -23.72
C GLN A 39 1.18 -3.09 -22.92
N THR A 40 1.53 -3.94 -21.96
CA THR A 40 0.57 -4.63 -21.10
C THR A 40 -0.20 -3.63 -20.23
N LEU A 41 0.48 -2.68 -19.59
CA LEU A 41 -0.17 -1.64 -18.78
C LEU A 41 -1.09 -0.73 -19.61
N ARG A 42 -0.73 -0.44 -20.87
CA ARG A 42 -1.58 0.31 -21.80
C ARG A 42 -2.84 -0.47 -22.21
N MET A 43 -2.73 -1.78 -22.41
CA MET A 43 -3.86 -2.63 -22.83
C MET A 43 -4.82 -2.95 -21.68
N VAL A 44 -4.30 -3.23 -20.49
CA VAL A 44 -5.08 -3.70 -19.34
C VAL A 44 -5.59 -2.53 -18.48
N GLY A 45 -5.05 -1.33 -18.68
CA GLY A 45 -5.31 -0.17 -17.85
C GLY A 45 -4.54 -0.23 -16.53
N ARG A 46 -4.79 0.73 -15.63
CA ARG A 46 -4.12 0.79 -14.33
C ARG A 46 -4.62 -0.38 -13.46
N PRO A 47 -3.73 -1.28 -12.99
CA PRO A 47 -4.13 -2.38 -12.12
C PRO A 47 -4.90 -1.83 -10.91
N SER A 48 -6.15 -2.27 -10.75
CA SER A 48 -6.92 -2.00 -9.54
C SER A 48 -6.86 -3.24 -8.67
N LEU A 49 -6.69 -3.08 -7.36
CA LEU A 49 -6.76 -4.17 -6.38
C LEU A 49 -8.15 -4.84 -6.31
N GLY A 50 -9.12 -4.36 -7.10
CA GLY A 50 -10.51 -4.77 -7.01
C GLY A 50 -11.15 -4.28 -5.71
N HIS A 51 -12.48 -4.22 -5.67
CA HIS A 51 -13.18 -3.65 -4.52
C HIS A 51 -12.96 -4.45 -3.23
N GLN A 52 -12.58 -5.72 -3.34
CA GLN A 52 -12.35 -6.65 -2.23
C GLN A 52 -10.94 -6.55 -1.61
N GLN A 53 -9.91 -6.21 -2.39
CA GLN A 53 -8.56 -5.98 -1.85
C GLN A 53 -8.24 -4.49 -1.69
N ALA A 54 -9.14 -3.60 -2.12
CA ALA A 54 -9.10 -2.20 -1.74
C ALA A 54 -9.28 -2.08 -0.23
N THR A 55 -8.21 -1.70 0.48
CA THR A 55 -8.23 -1.41 1.92
C THR A 55 -9.05 -0.15 2.27
N GLY A 56 -9.57 0.58 1.29
CA GLY A 56 -10.42 1.76 1.46
C GLY A 56 -11.80 1.58 0.83
N VAL A 57 -12.85 2.05 1.52
CA VAL A 57 -14.21 2.11 0.97
C VAL A 57 -14.38 3.43 0.21
N GLY A 58 -14.48 3.35 -1.11
CA GLY A 58 -14.80 4.50 -1.97
C GLY A 58 -13.65 5.46 -2.26
N SER A 59 -13.98 6.55 -2.97
CA SER A 59 -13.03 7.61 -3.31
C SER A 59 -12.62 8.39 -2.06
N SER A 60 -11.31 8.62 -1.87
CA SER A 60 -10.81 9.53 -0.83
C SER A 60 -10.87 10.98 -1.34
N PRO A 61 -11.83 11.82 -0.89
CA PRO A 61 -11.93 13.18 -1.37
C PRO A 61 -10.70 14.01 -0.97
N ARG A 62 -10.14 14.75 -1.93
CA ARG A 62 -9.00 15.63 -1.71
C ARG A 62 -9.44 16.89 -0.95
N ARG A 63 -8.64 17.30 0.03
CA ARG A 63 -8.80 18.57 0.76
C ARG A 63 -7.46 19.29 0.77
N GLN A 64 -7.46 20.57 0.38
CA GLN A 64 -6.27 21.42 0.51
C GLN A 64 -6.26 22.07 1.89
N MET A 65 -5.10 22.07 2.55
CA MET A 65 -4.94 22.67 3.87
C MET A 65 -3.78 23.67 3.86
N ARG A 66 -3.97 24.81 4.52
CA ARG A 66 -2.90 25.77 4.77
C ARG A 66 -2.35 25.53 6.15
N LEU A 67 -1.06 25.22 6.23
CA LEU A 67 -0.34 25.01 7.48
C LEU A 67 0.60 26.19 7.75
N PRO A 68 0.78 26.59 9.01
CA PRO A 68 1.92 27.44 9.39
C PRO A 68 3.24 26.78 8.97
N TYR A 69 4.22 27.60 8.60
CA TYR A 69 5.51 27.13 8.07
C TYR A 69 6.21 26.15 9.02
N GLU A 70 6.25 26.47 10.31
CA GLU A 70 6.89 25.63 11.33
C GLU A 70 6.22 24.26 11.44
N LEU A 71 4.88 24.22 11.45
CA LEU A 71 4.12 22.97 11.53
C LEU A 71 4.32 22.12 10.28
N ASN A 72 4.36 22.73 9.09
CA ASN A 72 4.66 22.00 7.87
C ASN A 72 6.07 21.40 7.92
N SER A 73 7.05 22.17 8.39
CA SER A 73 8.44 21.73 8.50
C SER A 73 8.63 20.62 9.54
N GLU A 74 7.84 20.62 10.61
CA GLU A 74 7.77 19.53 11.57
C GLU A 74 7.15 18.27 10.97
N LEU A 75 6.05 18.42 10.23
CA LEU A 75 5.40 17.31 9.53
C LEU A 75 6.36 16.63 8.53
N GLU A 76 7.09 17.41 7.73
CA GLU A 76 8.06 16.86 6.78
C GLU A 76 9.17 16.08 7.49
N ARG A 77 9.71 16.61 8.60
CA ARG A 77 10.72 15.91 9.40
C ARG A 77 10.19 14.59 9.96
N TYR A 78 8.98 14.59 10.48
CA TYR A 78 8.33 13.38 11.01
C TYR A 78 8.13 12.32 9.92
N VAL A 79 7.60 12.74 8.77
CA VAL A 79 7.37 11.87 7.60
C VAL A 79 8.66 11.20 7.14
N HIS A 80 9.76 11.95 7.08
CA HIS A 80 11.07 11.41 6.73
C HIS A 80 11.63 10.45 7.78
N ALA A 81 11.50 10.75 9.07
CA ALA A 81 12.01 9.92 10.15
C ALA A 81 11.29 8.57 10.24
N GLU A 82 9.95 8.61 10.16
CA GLU A 82 9.09 7.44 10.38
C GLU A 82 8.76 6.66 9.10
N ARG A 83 9.30 7.07 7.94
CA ARG A 83 9.02 6.47 6.62
C ARG A 83 7.51 6.33 6.32
N THR A 84 6.72 7.30 6.75
CA THR A 84 5.28 7.40 6.50
C THR A 84 4.98 8.43 5.41
N THR A 85 3.73 8.87 5.26
CA THR A 85 3.33 9.96 4.36
C THR A 85 2.55 11.03 5.09
N ALA A 86 2.67 12.29 4.64
CA ALA A 86 1.92 13.40 5.23
C ALA A 86 0.40 13.15 5.26
N SER A 87 -0.13 12.50 4.22
CA SER A 87 -1.57 12.17 4.15
C SER A 87 -2.00 11.15 5.20
N GLU A 88 -1.14 10.21 5.54
CA GLU A 88 -1.39 9.20 6.58
C GLU A 88 -1.36 9.84 7.98
N VAL A 89 -0.32 10.63 8.27
CA VAL A 89 -0.18 11.37 9.52
C VAL A 89 -1.38 12.31 9.74
N ILE A 90 -1.74 13.09 8.72
CA ILE A 90 -2.89 14.01 8.79
C ILE A 90 -4.19 13.24 9.03
N ARG A 91 -4.39 12.10 8.37
CA ARG A 91 -5.61 11.29 8.54
C ARG A 91 -5.71 10.75 9.96
N LEU A 92 -4.61 10.24 10.52
CA LEU A 92 -4.57 9.74 11.89
C LEU A 92 -4.87 10.87 12.88
N ALA A 93 -4.15 11.98 12.78
CA ALA A 93 -4.34 13.14 13.66
C ALA A 93 -5.76 13.69 13.60
N LEU A 94 -6.38 13.79 12.40
CA LEU A 94 -7.78 14.20 12.27
C LEU A 94 -8.74 13.18 12.89
N SER A 95 -8.50 11.88 12.68
CA SER A 95 -9.34 10.82 13.25
C SER A 95 -9.32 10.86 14.78
N GLU A 96 -8.12 10.97 15.36
CA GLU A 96 -7.92 11.12 16.79
C GLU A 96 -8.59 12.39 17.31
N TYR A 97 -8.33 13.55 16.69
CA TYR A 97 -8.95 14.80 17.10
C TYR A 97 -10.48 14.69 17.10
N LEU A 98 -11.08 14.19 16.03
CA LEU A 98 -12.53 14.05 15.93
C LEU A 98 -13.10 13.03 16.92
N HIS A 99 -12.40 11.92 17.16
CA HIS A 99 -12.81 10.93 18.15
C HIS A 99 -12.82 11.55 19.56
N HIS A 100 -11.73 12.19 19.96
CA HIS A 100 -11.63 12.87 21.26
C HIS A 100 -12.71 13.95 21.42
N HIS A 101 -13.00 14.75 20.38
CA HIS A 101 -13.98 15.83 20.47
C HIS A 101 -15.43 15.36 20.42
N LYS A 102 -15.73 14.26 19.72
CA LYS A 102 -17.08 13.68 19.70
C LYS A 102 -17.43 12.95 20.99
N HIS A 103 -16.45 12.31 21.61
CA HIS A 103 -16.63 11.56 22.86
C HIS A 103 -16.29 12.38 24.11
N GLY A 104 -15.81 13.62 23.94
CA GLY A 104 -15.33 14.51 25.00
C GLY A 104 -16.29 15.61 25.49
N LEU A 105 -17.57 15.61 25.10
CA LEU A 105 -18.62 16.36 25.83
C LEU A 105 -19.22 15.50 26.97
N ALA A 106 -18.31 14.98 27.80
CA ALA A 106 -18.59 14.52 29.15
C ALA A 106 -17.40 14.95 30.00
N ASN A 107 -17.30 16.27 30.25
CA ASN A 107 -16.62 16.96 31.35
C ASN A 107 -16.08 18.32 30.90
N VAL A 108 -16.95 19.33 30.94
CA VAL A 108 -16.67 20.64 31.58
C VAL A 108 -17.92 21.00 32.38
#